data_AF-A0A7X7SNS1-F1
#
_entry.id   AF-A0A7X7SNS1-F1
#
_cell.length_a   1.000
_cell.length_b   1.000
_cell.length_c   1.000
_cell.angle_alpha   90.00
_cell.angle_beta   90.00
_cell.angle_gamma   90.00
#
_symmetry.space_group_name_H-M   'P 1'
#
loop_
_entity.id
_entity.type
_entity.pdbx_description
1 polymer ?
#
loop_
_entity_poly.entity_id
_entity_poly.type
_entity_poly.pdbx_seq_one_letter_code
_entity_poly.pdbx_strand_id
1 'polypeptide(L)'
;MKRGLVSWDKINELPPEEFAARLAAVHAVAREKGVDAVVVYSDVWRSNDARYLSNFMPYWNRAFVVVTPDENPILLCALSPRVYPWIKTVTMHETIIASSSPPATLFKLCAERGWTRVGVCDLDGLPEDLHAELTAGALELVDISRSEIRPAPVESEVRMHARAARMAREVLEQELASGGAKTDHELTGRLERVLRRAGAEDVVVLVSDGEGPPIPAEGRPVGPHTSVVVANEYNGHWAKVTRNFAGVTSGFDPRDGVTQLREILSGPYSWESIADTKADAVVSLQLQIPANGRQYYYGDTCLQSREGLRVL
;
A
#
# COMPACT_ATOMS: atom_id res chain seq x y z
N MET A 1 6.93 -8.00 14.03
CA MET A 1 7.39 -6.77 13.36
C MET A 1 6.66 -6.71 12.02
N LYS A 2 5.92 -5.64 11.72
CA LYS A 2 5.15 -5.55 10.45
C LYS A 2 6.08 -5.74 9.24
N ARG A 3 7.23 -5.04 9.29
CA ARG A 3 8.14 -4.89 8.15
C ARG A 3 9.20 -6.00 8.06
N GLY A 4 9.29 -6.61 6.89
CA GLY A 4 10.36 -7.49 6.43
C GLY A 4 11.58 -6.71 5.92
N LEU A 5 12.30 -7.27 4.96
CA LEU A 5 13.44 -6.59 4.31
C LEU A 5 12.95 -5.38 3.52
N VAL A 6 13.43 -4.19 3.88
CA VAL A 6 13.22 -2.95 3.12
C VAL A 6 14.49 -2.64 2.37
N SER A 7 14.42 -2.70 1.04
CA SER A 7 15.55 -2.46 0.13
C SER A 7 15.05 -1.80 -1.14
N TRP A 8 15.90 -1.01 -1.78
CA TRP A 8 15.53 -0.31 -3.01
C TRP A 8 16.46 -0.70 -4.16
N ASP A 9 15.94 -1.45 -5.12
CA ASP A 9 16.63 -1.69 -6.40
C ASP A 9 16.39 -0.49 -7.33
N LYS A 10 17.38 0.39 -7.35
CA LYS A 10 17.40 1.64 -8.14
C LYS A 10 17.61 1.42 -9.64
N ILE A 11 17.90 0.19 -10.07
CA ILE A 11 18.27 -0.10 -11.46
C ILE A 11 17.14 -0.87 -12.14
N ASN A 12 16.66 -1.95 -11.51
CA ASN A 12 15.77 -2.90 -12.19
C ASN A 12 14.28 -2.73 -11.84
N GLU A 13 13.95 -2.07 -10.72
CA GLU A 13 12.57 -2.01 -10.22
C GLU A 13 11.99 -0.61 -10.24
N LEU A 14 12.54 0.30 -9.43
CA LEU A 14 12.05 1.67 -9.26
C LEU A 14 13.20 2.66 -9.43
N PRO A 15 13.58 3.01 -10.66
CA PRO A 15 14.65 3.95 -10.88
C PRO A 15 14.37 5.35 -10.29
N PRO A 16 15.39 6.11 -9.84
CA PRO A 16 15.21 7.46 -9.29
C PRO A 16 14.45 8.44 -10.19
N GLU A 17 14.54 8.29 -11.51
CA GLU A 17 13.81 9.11 -12.48
C GLU A 17 12.28 8.97 -12.40
N GLU A 18 11.77 7.81 -11.96
CA GLU A 18 10.34 7.62 -11.71
C GLU A 18 9.88 8.54 -10.58
N PHE A 19 10.67 8.68 -9.52
CA PHE A 19 10.36 9.60 -8.42
C PHE A 19 10.53 11.06 -8.83
N ALA A 20 11.53 11.39 -9.65
CA ALA A 20 11.70 12.74 -10.18
C ALA A 20 10.47 13.20 -10.97
N ALA A 21 9.89 12.33 -11.79
CA ALA A 21 8.65 12.63 -12.52
C ALA A 21 7.45 12.86 -11.59
N ARG A 22 7.32 12.05 -10.53
CA ARG A 22 6.26 12.19 -9.51
C ARG A 22 6.40 13.50 -8.74
N LEU A 23 7.61 13.84 -8.33
CA LEU A 23 7.90 15.10 -7.65
C LEU A 23 7.65 16.32 -8.55
N ALA A 24 8.00 16.24 -9.84
CA ALA A 24 7.69 17.30 -10.79
C ALA A 24 6.18 17.58 -10.89
N ALA A 25 5.33 16.54 -10.82
CA ALA A 25 3.88 16.71 -10.77
C ALA A 25 3.43 17.41 -9.48
N VAL A 26 3.97 17.03 -8.32
CA VAL A 26 3.68 17.71 -7.04
C VAL A 26 4.15 19.16 -7.04
N HIS A 27 5.30 19.46 -7.64
CA HIS A 27 5.79 20.84 -7.79
C HIS A 27 4.83 21.67 -8.66
N ALA A 28 4.26 21.06 -9.70
CA ALA A 28 3.26 21.73 -10.53
C ALA A 28 1.97 22.01 -9.75
N VAL A 29 1.49 21.04 -8.95
CA VAL A 29 0.34 21.24 -8.05
C VAL A 29 0.63 22.35 -7.04
N ALA A 30 1.81 22.37 -6.44
CA ALA A 30 2.20 23.41 -5.49
C ALA A 30 2.12 24.82 -6.10
N ARG A 31 2.65 24.97 -7.32
CA ARG A 31 2.60 26.24 -8.08
C ARG A 31 1.18 26.62 -8.50
N GLU A 32 0.40 25.67 -9.01
CA GLU A 32 -0.99 25.89 -9.43
C GLU A 32 -1.86 26.34 -8.25
N LYS A 33 -1.72 25.66 -7.12
CA LYS A 33 -2.47 26.00 -5.91
C LYS A 33 -1.93 27.25 -5.23
N GLY A 34 -0.71 27.70 -5.55
CA GLY A 34 -0.06 28.85 -4.92
C GLY A 34 0.31 28.60 -3.46
N VAL A 35 0.76 27.37 -3.14
CA VAL A 35 1.21 26.98 -1.80
C VAL A 35 2.74 26.94 -1.75
N ASP A 36 3.31 27.28 -0.60
CA ASP A 36 4.75 27.31 -0.36
C ASP A 36 5.35 25.91 -0.23
N ALA A 37 4.54 24.95 0.22
CA ALA A 37 4.89 23.55 0.33
C ALA A 37 3.65 22.66 0.27
N VAL A 38 3.84 21.41 -0.13
CA VAL A 38 2.86 20.33 -0.06
C VAL A 38 3.32 19.31 0.97
N VAL A 39 2.42 18.93 1.87
CA VAL A 39 2.68 17.98 2.95
C VAL A 39 1.90 16.69 2.70
N VAL A 40 2.62 15.58 2.74
CA VAL A 40 2.04 14.23 2.68
C VAL A 40 2.31 13.50 3.98
N TYR A 41 1.23 13.02 4.61
CA TYR A 41 1.31 12.23 5.83
C TYR A 41 1.74 10.79 5.55
N SER A 42 2.48 10.22 6.50
CA SER A 42 2.85 8.82 6.49
C SER A 42 2.94 8.23 7.88
N ASP A 43 2.54 6.98 8.02
CA ASP A 43 2.86 6.14 9.17
C ASP A 43 3.00 4.67 8.77
N VAL A 44 3.07 3.80 9.77
CA VAL A 44 3.20 2.35 9.57
C VAL A 44 2.01 1.76 8.81
N TRP A 45 0.82 2.38 8.83
CA TRP A 45 -0.41 1.86 8.23
C TRP A 45 -0.79 2.55 6.91
N ARG A 46 -0.42 3.81 6.74
CA ARG A 46 -0.70 4.69 5.60
C ARG A 46 0.62 5.22 5.02
N SER A 47 1.43 4.32 4.49
CA SER A 47 2.72 4.67 3.89
C SER A 47 2.65 4.94 2.40
N ASN A 48 1.58 4.51 1.74
CA ASN A 48 1.50 4.40 0.29
C ASN A 48 1.81 5.71 -0.44
N ASP A 49 1.40 6.86 0.08
CA ASP A 49 1.54 8.14 -0.63
C ASP A 49 2.92 8.79 -0.44
N ALA A 50 3.45 8.81 0.78
CA ALA A 50 4.84 9.18 0.99
C ALA A 50 5.79 8.27 0.22
N ARG A 51 5.49 6.97 0.20
CA ARG A 51 6.28 5.99 -0.53
C ARG A 51 6.22 6.19 -2.04
N TYR A 52 5.06 6.53 -2.58
CA TYR A 52 4.92 6.89 -3.98
C TYR A 52 5.85 8.05 -4.35
N LEU A 53 5.98 9.06 -3.49
CA LEU A 53 6.81 10.24 -3.76
C LEU A 53 8.30 10.07 -3.53
N SER A 54 8.71 9.27 -2.54
CA SER A 54 10.11 9.25 -2.10
C SER A 54 10.70 7.86 -1.83
N ASN A 55 9.92 6.81 -2.06
CA ASN A 55 10.19 5.44 -1.62
C ASN A 55 10.35 5.30 -0.09
N PHE A 56 10.00 6.32 0.69
CA PHE A 56 10.06 6.24 2.14
C PHE A 56 8.86 5.52 2.72
N MET A 57 9.15 4.62 3.66
CA MET A 57 8.15 4.03 4.53
C MET A 57 8.69 3.99 5.95
N PRO A 58 7.97 4.58 6.93
CA PRO A 58 8.35 4.45 8.32
C PRO A 58 8.12 3.00 8.78
N TYR A 59 9.14 2.40 9.40
CA TYR A 59 9.00 1.10 10.08
C TYR A 59 8.36 1.23 11.47
N TRP A 60 8.36 2.45 12.01
CA TRP A 60 7.73 2.86 13.25
C TRP A 60 7.46 4.37 13.18
N ASN A 61 6.48 4.85 13.94
CA ASN A 61 6.12 6.26 14.07
C ASN A 61 5.46 6.90 12.84
N ARG A 62 5.25 8.21 12.95
CA ARG A 62 4.62 9.09 11.97
C ARG A 62 5.65 10.00 11.32
N ALA A 63 5.37 10.44 10.10
CA ALA A 63 6.21 11.33 9.33
C ALA A 63 5.40 12.26 8.42
N PHE A 64 6.00 13.39 8.08
CA PHE A 64 5.58 14.24 6.97
C PHE A 64 6.66 14.25 5.90
N VAL A 65 6.25 14.02 4.65
CA VAL A 65 7.05 14.35 3.48
C VAL A 65 6.63 15.74 3.03
N VAL A 66 7.56 16.69 3.11
CA VAL A 66 7.34 18.09 2.74
C VAL A 66 8.02 18.32 1.39
N VAL A 67 7.22 18.58 0.37
CA VAL A 67 7.65 18.86 -0.99
C VAL A 67 7.51 20.36 -1.24
N THR A 68 8.57 21.03 -1.65
CA THR A 68 8.51 22.45 -2.02
C THR A 68 8.52 22.61 -3.53
N PRO A 69 8.16 23.78 -4.07
CA PRO A 69 8.17 24.01 -5.52
C PRO A 69 9.55 23.83 -6.19
N ASP A 70 10.63 24.05 -5.43
CA ASP A 70 11.98 24.30 -5.97
C ASP A 70 13.10 23.45 -5.32
N GLU A 71 12.82 22.63 -4.30
CA GLU A 71 13.84 21.89 -3.55
C GLU A 71 13.48 20.40 -3.39
N ASN A 72 14.49 19.57 -3.09
CA ASN A 72 14.27 18.15 -2.81
C ASN A 72 13.35 17.95 -1.58
N PRO A 73 12.52 16.88 -1.55
CA PRO A 73 11.60 16.67 -0.44
C PRO A 73 12.30 16.51 0.91
N ILE A 74 11.80 17.23 1.90
CA ILE A 74 12.25 17.16 3.29
C ILE A 74 11.43 16.10 4.02
N LEU A 75 12.11 15.20 4.74
CA LEU A 75 11.46 14.23 5.61
C LEU A 75 11.45 14.73 7.06
N LEU A 76 10.27 14.99 7.61
CA LEU A 76 10.07 15.21 9.05
C LEU A 76 9.67 13.88 9.68
N CYS A 77 10.53 13.29 10.52
CA CYS A 77 10.20 12.01 11.16
C CYS A 77 10.73 11.88 12.58
N ALA A 78 9.99 11.17 13.42
CA ALA A 78 10.35 10.85 14.80
C ALA A 78 11.27 9.61 14.90
N LEU A 79 12.23 9.49 13.98
CA LEU A 79 13.22 8.43 13.97
C LEU A 79 14.57 8.94 14.46
N SER A 80 15.29 8.08 15.19
CA SER A 80 16.63 8.41 15.70
C SER A 80 17.59 8.72 14.54
N PRO A 81 18.45 9.75 14.64
CA PRO A 81 19.48 10.04 13.64
C PRO A 81 20.38 8.85 13.29
N ARG A 82 20.48 7.86 14.19
CA ARG A 82 21.19 6.59 13.96
C ARG A 82 20.71 5.86 12.69
N VAL A 83 19.42 5.98 12.32
CA VAL A 83 18.87 5.27 11.16
C VAL A 83 18.92 6.07 9.87
N TYR A 84 19.37 7.34 9.91
CA TYR A 84 19.38 8.20 8.71
C TYR A 84 20.27 7.68 7.59
N PRO A 85 21.46 7.10 7.84
CA PRO A 85 22.25 6.48 6.76
C PRO A 85 21.48 5.37 6.03
N TRP A 86 20.67 4.59 6.74
CA TRP A 86 19.80 3.57 6.14
C TRP A 86 18.61 4.20 5.39
N ILE A 87 17.94 5.21 5.95
CA ILE A 87 16.85 5.92 5.24
C ILE A 87 17.35 6.46 3.89
N LYS A 88 18.57 7.00 3.84
CA LYS A 88 19.18 7.50 2.60
C LYS A 88 19.49 6.41 1.57
N THR A 89 19.59 5.14 1.96
CA THR A 89 19.81 4.04 1.01
C THR A 89 18.51 3.56 0.37
N VAL A 90 17.37 3.77 1.04
CA VAL A 90 16.05 3.28 0.60
C VAL A 90 15.09 4.38 0.14
N THR A 91 15.50 5.65 0.14
CA THR A 91 14.63 6.78 -0.23
C THR A 91 15.33 7.84 -1.08
N MET A 92 14.52 8.75 -1.64
CA MET A 92 14.96 9.98 -2.31
C MET A 92 15.34 11.11 -1.34
N HIS A 93 15.14 10.94 -0.04
CA HIS A 93 15.32 12.04 0.92
C HIS A 93 16.80 12.28 1.24
N GLU A 94 17.27 13.47 0.92
CA GLU A 94 18.61 13.94 1.32
C GLU A 94 18.57 14.66 2.68
N THR A 95 17.51 15.44 2.90
CA THR A 95 17.26 16.22 4.11
C THR A 95 16.24 15.50 5.00
N ILE A 96 16.70 15.13 6.21
CA ILE A 96 15.89 14.47 7.22
C ILE A 96 15.98 15.30 8.50
N ILE A 97 14.82 15.70 9.03
CA ILE A 97 14.71 16.50 10.25
C ILE A 97 14.04 15.65 11.33
N ALA A 98 14.70 15.52 12.48
CA ALA A 98 14.15 14.86 13.64
C ALA A 98 12.92 15.63 14.15
N SER A 99 11.81 14.93 14.30
CA SER A 99 10.52 15.56 14.58
C SER A 99 9.68 14.67 15.47
N SER A 100 9.59 14.95 16.78
CA SER A 100 8.70 14.22 17.71
C SER A 100 7.22 14.61 17.54
N SER A 101 6.95 15.81 17.02
CA SER A 101 5.65 16.26 16.51
C SER A 101 5.86 16.81 15.09
N PRO A 102 5.39 16.10 14.04
CA PRO A 102 5.45 16.59 12.67
C PRO A 102 4.80 17.97 12.47
N PRO A 103 3.60 18.28 13.01
CA PRO A 103 3.01 19.62 12.90
C PRO A 103 3.87 20.72 13.54
N ALA A 104 4.32 20.55 14.79
CA ALA A 104 5.17 21.54 15.46
C ALA A 104 6.47 21.80 14.69
N THR A 105 7.06 20.76 14.11
CA THR A 105 8.29 20.90 13.31
C THR A 105 8.02 21.57 11.96
N LEU A 106 6.87 21.28 11.34
CA LEU A 106 6.40 21.96 10.14
C LEU A 106 6.20 23.46 10.40
N PHE A 107 5.55 23.85 11.50
CA PHE A 107 5.37 25.26 11.86
C PHE A 107 6.71 25.98 12.04
N LYS A 108 7.67 25.35 12.73
CA LYS A 108 9.01 25.89 12.86
C LYS A 108 9.69 26.08 11.51
N LEU A 109 9.63 25.07 10.65
CA LEU A 109 10.19 25.14 9.30
C LEU A 109 9.55 26.26 8.48
N CYS A 110 8.21 26.40 8.55
CA CYS A 110 7.49 27.46 7.86
C CYS A 110 7.92 28.84 8.36
N ALA A 111 8.04 29.03 9.68
CA ALA A 111 8.51 30.30 10.26
C ALA A 111 9.95 30.65 9.84
N GLU A 112 10.85 29.67 9.79
CA GLU A 112 12.23 29.85 9.33
C GLU A 112 12.33 30.19 7.84
N ARG A 113 11.40 29.67 7.02
CA ARG A 113 11.37 29.87 5.57
C ARG A 113 10.47 31.02 5.12
N GLY A 114 9.68 31.60 6.03
CA GLY A 114 8.68 32.61 5.72
C GLY A 114 7.47 32.06 4.96
N TRP A 115 7.20 30.75 5.04
CA TRP A 115 6.03 30.11 4.43
C TRP A 115 4.79 30.40 5.25
N THR A 116 3.70 30.76 4.58
CA THR A 116 2.43 31.11 5.21
C THR A 116 1.28 30.23 4.73
N ARG A 117 1.44 29.58 3.58
CA ARG A 117 0.38 28.82 2.93
C ARG A 117 0.85 27.42 2.54
N VAL A 118 0.27 26.40 3.16
CA VAL A 118 0.72 25.01 3.02
C VAL A 118 -0.41 24.13 2.49
N GLY A 119 -0.13 23.42 1.40
CA GLY A 119 -0.97 22.37 0.90
C GLY A 119 -0.83 21.11 1.75
N VAL A 120 -1.93 20.49 2.13
CA VAL A 120 -1.94 19.21 2.86
C VAL A 120 -2.70 18.20 2.02
N CYS A 121 -2.04 17.10 1.66
CA CYS A 121 -2.67 16.01 0.95
C CYS A 121 -3.67 15.30 1.87
N ASP A 122 -4.95 15.28 1.48
CA ASP A 122 -6.04 14.64 2.23
C ASP A 122 -6.11 15.17 3.68
N LEU A 123 -6.33 16.49 3.83
CA LEU A 123 -6.30 17.20 5.11
C LEU A 123 -7.29 16.60 6.10
N ASP A 124 -8.55 16.42 5.69
CA ASP A 124 -9.61 15.83 6.51
C ASP A 124 -9.36 14.35 6.82
N GLY A 125 -8.52 13.69 6.01
CA GLY A 125 -8.12 12.31 6.24
C GLY A 125 -7.02 12.15 7.27
N LEU A 126 -6.39 13.22 7.78
CA LEU A 126 -5.32 13.10 8.79
C LEU A 126 -5.80 12.46 10.10
N PRO A 127 -4.91 11.82 10.88
CA PRO A 127 -5.22 11.47 12.27
C PRO A 127 -5.69 12.69 13.05
N GLU A 128 -6.75 12.52 13.84
CA GLU A 128 -7.43 13.61 14.57
C GLU A 128 -6.48 14.52 15.35
N ASP A 129 -5.48 13.95 16.02
CA ASP A 129 -4.52 14.74 16.79
C ASP A 129 -3.63 15.62 15.90
N LEU A 130 -3.21 15.12 14.74
CA LEU A 130 -2.43 15.90 13.77
C LEU A 130 -3.30 16.94 13.06
N HIS A 131 -4.53 16.57 12.71
CA HIS A 131 -5.50 17.47 12.10
C HIS A 131 -5.81 18.66 13.03
N ALA A 132 -6.13 18.37 14.30
CA ALA A 132 -6.39 19.39 15.30
C ALA A 132 -5.17 20.30 15.56
N GLU A 133 -3.96 19.73 15.64
CA GLU A 133 -2.74 20.52 15.84
C GLU A 133 -2.42 21.43 14.64
N LEU A 134 -2.61 20.92 13.41
CA LEU A 134 -2.39 21.70 12.19
C LEU A 134 -3.41 22.86 12.05
N THR A 135 -4.70 22.56 12.23
CA THR A 135 -5.80 23.53 12.03
C THR A 135 -5.89 24.57 13.13
N ALA A 136 -5.36 24.30 14.33
CA ALA A 136 -5.20 25.30 15.39
C ALA A 136 -4.02 26.26 15.13
N GLY A 137 -3.14 25.95 14.17
CA GLY A 137 -1.98 26.75 13.82
C GLY A 137 -2.31 28.03 13.04
N ALA A 138 -1.28 28.83 12.77
CA ALA A 138 -1.40 30.10 12.06
C ALA A 138 -1.20 30.00 10.54
N LEU A 139 -0.94 28.79 10.01
CA LEU A 139 -0.76 28.58 8.57
C LEU A 139 -2.11 28.58 7.86
N GLU A 140 -2.16 29.16 6.67
CA GLU A 140 -3.26 28.92 5.75
C GLU A 140 -3.10 27.52 5.16
N LEU A 141 -3.99 26.60 5.52
CA LEU A 141 -3.99 25.24 5.01
C LEU A 141 -4.88 25.12 3.78
N VAL A 142 -4.35 24.49 2.74
CA VAL A 142 -5.09 24.17 1.51
C VAL A 142 -5.21 22.66 1.43
N ASP A 143 -6.44 22.14 1.45
CA ASP A 143 -6.65 20.72 1.17
C ASP A 143 -6.30 20.43 -0.29
N ILE A 144 -5.46 19.42 -0.50
CA ILE A 144 -5.08 18.92 -1.82
C ILE A 144 -5.60 17.49 -1.93
N SER A 145 -6.44 17.24 -2.93
CA SER A 145 -6.93 15.89 -3.17
C SER A 145 -5.76 14.94 -3.43
N ARG A 146 -5.82 13.75 -2.83
CA ARG A 146 -4.85 12.68 -3.09
C ARG A 146 -4.65 12.41 -4.58
N SER A 147 -5.71 12.50 -5.39
CA SER A 147 -5.65 12.25 -6.83
C SER A 147 -4.78 13.26 -7.61
N GLU A 148 -4.56 14.46 -7.06
CA GLU A 148 -3.68 15.48 -7.62
C GLU A 148 -2.20 15.16 -7.34
N ILE A 149 -1.91 14.51 -6.21
CA ILE A 149 -0.55 14.12 -5.80
C ILE A 149 -0.18 12.74 -6.35
N ARG A 150 -1.12 11.81 -6.29
CA ARG A 150 -1.00 10.44 -6.75
C ARG A 150 -2.16 10.13 -7.70
N PRO A 151 -1.98 10.39 -9.01
CA PRO A 151 -2.97 10.04 -10.01
C PRO A 151 -3.11 8.52 -10.17
N ALA A 152 -3.93 8.11 -11.13
CA ALA A 152 -4.12 6.71 -11.48
C ALA A 152 -2.78 5.97 -11.70
N PRO A 153 -2.67 4.68 -11.35
CA PRO A 153 -1.43 3.92 -11.47
C PRO A 153 -0.88 3.94 -12.89
N VAL A 154 0.35 4.44 -13.02
CA VAL A 154 1.13 4.39 -14.27
C VAL A 154 1.79 3.02 -14.44
N GLU A 155 2.36 2.75 -15.62
CA GLU A 155 2.94 1.45 -15.96
C GLU A 155 4.00 0.98 -14.95
N SER A 156 4.82 1.87 -14.39
CA SER A 156 5.80 1.48 -13.35
C SER A 156 5.15 0.97 -12.07
N GLU A 157 4.08 1.61 -11.60
CA GLU A 157 3.29 1.14 -10.46
C GLU A 157 2.60 -0.19 -10.79
N VAL A 158 2.00 -0.32 -11.98
CA VAL A 158 1.35 -1.55 -12.43
C VAL A 158 2.32 -2.73 -12.46
N ARG A 159 3.56 -2.53 -12.95
CA ARG A 159 4.59 -3.57 -12.95
C ARG A 159 4.98 -4.03 -11.55
N MET A 160 5.03 -3.12 -10.58
CA MET A 160 5.36 -3.45 -9.19
C MET A 160 4.23 -4.22 -8.51
N HIS A 161 2.97 -3.82 -8.72
CA HIS A 161 1.82 -4.59 -8.26
C HIS A 161 1.76 -5.99 -8.91
N ALA A 162 2.04 -6.10 -10.21
CA ALA A 162 2.14 -7.38 -10.91
C ALA A 162 3.25 -8.27 -10.33
N ARG A 163 4.39 -7.68 -9.95
CA ARG A 163 5.47 -8.40 -9.27
C ARG A 163 5.02 -8.92 -7.91
N ALA A 164 4.39 -8.08 -7.08
CA ALA A 164 3.84 -8.51 -5.79
C ALA A 164 2.84 -9.67 -5.95
N ALA A 165 1.95 -9.57 -6.95
CA ALA A 165 0.94 -10.58 -7.25
C ALA A 165 1.56 -11.91 -7.70
N ARG A 166 2.58 -11.87 -8.59
CA ARG A 166 3.32 -13.07 -8.99
C ARG A 166 3.97 -13.76 -7.79
N MET A 167 4.62 -13.01 -6.90
CA MET A 167 5.22 -13.58 -5.68
C MET A 167 4.18 -14.34 -4.84
N ALA A 168 3.02 -13.72 -4.57
CA ALA A 168 1.95 -14.37 -3.81
C ALA A 168 1.40 -15.60 -4.53
N ARG A 169 1.15 -15.50 -5.83
CA ARG A 169 0.59 -16.56 -6.67
C ARG A 169 1.50 -17.79 -6.71
N GLU A 170 2.78 -17.60 -7.04
CA GLU A 170 3.75 -18.69 -7.16
C GLU A 170 3.90 -19.46 -5.85
N VAL A 171 4.05 -18.75 -4.74
CA VAL A 171 4.23 -19.36 -3.42
C VAL A 171 2.95 -20.08 -2.97
N LEU A 172 1.78 -19.47 -3.18
CA LEU A 172 0.51 -20.06 -2.81
C LEU A 172 0.21 -21.33 -3.62
N GLU A 173 0.40 -21.28 -4.94
CA GLU A 173 0.16 -22.42 -5.82
C GLU A 173 1.13 -23.58 -5.54
N GLN A 174 2.39 -23.29 -5.23
CA GLN A 174 3.35 -24.30 -4.77
C GLN A 174 2.92 -24.96 -3.44
N GLU A 175 2.46 -24.18 -2.46
CA GLU A 175 2.01 -24.72 -1.18
C GLU A 175 0.74 -25.57 -1.31
N LEU A 176 -0.20 -25.17 -2.18
CA LEU A 176 -1.40 -25.97 -2.49
C LEU A 176 -1.02 -27.29 -3.17
N ALA A 177 -0.06 -27.26 -4.10
CA ALA A 177 0.40 -28.45 -4.83
C ALA A 177 1.23 -29.42 -3.97
N SER A 178 1.92 -28.93 -2.93
CA SER A 178 2.80 -29.74 -2.08
C SER A 178 2.09 -30.93 -1.39
N GLY A 179 0.78 -30.82 -1.18
CA GLY A 179 0.00 -31.82 -0.45
C GLY A 179 0.50 -32.02 0.99
N GLY A 180 -0.21 -32.88 1.73
CA GLY A 180 0.18 -33.26 3.09
C GLY A 180 -0.68 -32.63 4.19
N ALA A 181 -0.85 -33.39 5.27
CA ALA A 181 -1.55 -32.94 6.46
C ALA A 181 -0.76 -31.79 7.09
N LYS A 182 -1.40 -30.62 7.19
CA LYS A 182 -0.88 -29.43 7.84
C LYS A 182 -2.03 -28.66 8.49
N THR A 183 -1.74 -27.89 9.53
CA THR A 183 -2.68 -26.91 10.07
C THR A 183 -2.59 -25.60 9.30
N ASP A 184 -3.61 -24.75 9.42
CA ASP A 184 -3.62 -23.39 8.87
C ASP A 184 -2.48 -22.52 9.46
N HIS A 185 -2.04 -22.77 10.70
CA HIS A 185 -0.85 -22.15 11.30
C HIS A 185 0.43 -22.53 10.57
N GLU A 186 0.62 -23.81 10.29
CA GLU A 186 1.79 -24.31 9.56
C GLU A 186 1.82 -23.78 8.13
N LEU A 187 0.65 -23.75 7.47
CA LEU A 187 0.49 -23.17 6.14
C LEU A 187 0.85 -21.67 6.15
N THR A 188 0.27 -20.91 7.07
CA THR A 188 0.53 -19.46 7.23
C THR A 188 2.01 -19.19 7.47
N GLY A 189 2.63 -19.91 8.40
CA GLY A 189 4.06 -19.75 8.71
C GLY A 189 4.97 -20.06 7.53
N ARG A 190 4.62 -21.04 6.68
CA ARG A 190 5.38 -21.34 5.45
C ARG A 190 5.24 -20.23 4.41
N LEU A 191 4.02 -19.80 4.13
CA LEU A 191 3.73 -18.73 3.18
C LEU A 191 4.49 -17.44 3.57
N GLU A 192 4.35 -17.02 4.83
CA GLU A 192 5.04 -15.84 5.35
C GLU A 192 6.56 -15.99 5.25
N ARG A 193 7.10 -17.14 5.66
CA ARG A 193 8.55 -17.38 5.60
C ARG A 193 9.09 -17.24 4.18
N VAL A 194 8.43 -17.82 3.20
CA VAL A 194 8.90 -17.77 1.80
C VAL A 194 8.78 -16.36 1.26
N LEU A 195 7.62 -15.71 1.42
CA LEU A 195 7.37 -14.36 0.92
C LEU A 195 8.30 -13.33 1.56
N ARG A 196 8.47 -13.36 2.89
CA ARG A 196 9.38 -12.43 3.59
C ARG A 196 10.85 -12.64 3.20
N ARG A 197 11.26 -13.89 2.96
CA ARG A 197 12.62 -14.17 2.43
C ARG A 197 12.82 -13.71 1.00
N ALA A 198 11.74 -13.61 0.22
CA ALA A 198 11.74 -13.03 -1.12
C ALA A 198 11.61 -11.49 -1.11
N GLY A 199 11.58 -10.85 0.06
CA GLY A 199 11.55 -9.39 0.18
C GLY A 199 10.14 -8.80 0.34
N ALA A 200 9.10 -9.61 0.58
CA ALA A 200 7.81 -9.06 0.99
C ALA A 200 7.96 -8.33 2.33
N GLU A 201 7.54 -7.08 2.35
CA GLU A 201 7.66 -6.21 3.51
C GLU A 201 6.54 -6.47 4.49
N ASP A 202 5.35 -6.81 4.00
CA ASP A 202 4.26 -7.26 4.83
C ASP A 202 3.49 -8.39 4.15
N VAL A 203 2.89 -9.26 4.97
CA VAL A 203 2.15 -10.43 4.53
C VAL A 203 0.97 -10.63 5.47
N VAL A 204 -0.22 -10.79 4.89
CA VAL A 204 -1.45 -11.13 5.59
C VAL A 204 -2.00 -12.40 4.94
N VAL A 205 -2.20 -13.44 5.76
CA VAL A 205 -2.79 -14.70 5.32
C VAL A 205 -4.11 -14.91 6.05
N LEU A 206 -5.18 -15.15 5.29
CA LEU A 206 -6.48 -15.54 5.83
C LEU A 206 -6.88 -16.90 5.25
N VAL A 207 -7.55 -17.71 6.04
CA VAL A 207 -7.93 -19.08 5.71
C VAL A 207 -9.41 -19.27 5.99
N SER A 208 -10.12 -19.93 5.08
CA SER A 208 -11.50 -20.40 5.25
C SER A 208 -11.53 -21.91 5.19
N ASP A 209 -12.38 -22.56 5.99
CA ASP A 209 -12.68 -23.99 5.96
C ASP A 209 -13.89 -24.34 5.04
N GLY A 210 -14.43 -23.34 4.36
CA GLY A 210 -15.56 -23.46 3.45
C GLY A 210 -16.94 -23.38 4.11
N GLU A 211 -17.04 -23.16 5.42
CA GLU A 211 -18.30 -22.83 6.11
C GLU A 211 -18.48 -21.31 6.25
N GLY A 212 -17.38 -20.57 6.38
CA GLY A 212 -17.39 -19.13 6.63
C GLY A 212 -16.39 -18.33 5.81
N PRO A 213 -16.32 -17.01 6.02
CA PRO A 213 -15.35 -16.16 5.33
C PRO A 213 -13.91 -16.51 5.73
N PRO A 214 -12.90 -16.12 4.92
CA PRO A 214 -11.50 -16.24 5.31
C PRO A 214 -11.22 -15.41 6.57
N ILE A 215 -10.60 -16.05 7.57
CA ILE A 215 -10.23 -15.45 8.86
C ILE A 215 -8.76 -15.73 9.18
N PRO A 216 -8.15 -15.05 10.18
CA PRO A 216 -6.82 -15.41 10.65
C PRO A 216 -6.75 -16.88 11.08
N ALA A 217 -5.60 -17.53 10.89
CA ALA A 217 -5.43 -18.95 11.18
C ALA A 217 -5.62 -19.29 12.68
N GLU A 218 -6.31 -20.38 12.96
CA GLU A 218 -6.74 -20.78 14.32
C GLU A 218 -6.16 -22.12 14.80
N GLY A 219 -5.28 -22.75 14.01
CA GLY A 219 -4.71 -24.07 14.25
C GLY A 219 -5.55 -25.21 13.67
N ARG A 220 -6.51 -24.91 12.79
CA ARG A 220 -7.43 -25.91 12.21
C ARG A 220 -6.73 -26.73 11.12
N PRO A 221 -7.13 -27.99 10.91
CA PRO A 221 -6.63 -28.78 9.79
C PRO A 221 -6.97 -28.14 8.44
N VAL A 222 -5.99 -28.07 7.54
CA VAL A 222 -6.21 -27.70 6.13
C VAL A 222 -6.77 -28.91 5.39
N GLY A 223 -7.80 -28.69 4.59
CA GLY A 223 -8.48 -29.76 3.86
C GLY A 223 -8.99 -29.35 2.48
N PRO A 224 -9.74 -30.23 1.79
CA PRO A 224 -10.20 -30.00 0.42
C PRO A 224 -11.09 -28.76 0.26
N HIS A 225 -11.78 -28.36 1.32
CA HIS A 225 -12.67 -27.18 1.33
C HIS A 225 -11.94 -25.88 1.70
N THR A 226 -10.64 -25.96 1.98
CA THR A 226 -9.88 -24.80 2.42
C THR A 226 -9.66 -23.81 1.28
N SER A 227 -9.93 -22.54 1.55
CA SER A 227 -9.54 -21.41 0.71
C SER A 227 -8.53 -20.54 1.46
N VAL A 228 -7.57 -19.99 0.73
CA VAL A 228 -6.44 -19.23 1.29
C VAL A 228 -6.32 -17.93 0.54
N VAL A 229 -6.37 -16.83 1.29
CA VAL A 229 -6.13 -15.47 0.82
C VAL A 229 -4.73 -15.08 1.25
N VAL A 230 -3.90 -14.67 0.29
CA VAL A 230 -2.56 -14.13 0.53
C VAL A 230 -2.52 -12.70 0.04
N ALA A 231 -2.34 -11.78 0.98
CA ALA A 231 -2.07 -10.39 0.74
C ALA A 231 -0.60 -10.10 1.05
N ASN A 232 0.13 -9.46 0.14
CA ASN A 232 1.53 -9.09 0.39
C ASN A 232 1.85 -7.68 -0.12
N GLU A 233 2.72 -6.99 0.61
CA GLU A 233 3.31 -5.73 0.20
C GLU A 233 4.73 -5.98 -0.29
N TYR A 234 5.02 -5.58 -1.52
CA TYR A 234 6.37 -5.60 -2.07
C TYR A 234 6.74 -4.21 -2.56
N ASN A 235 7.75 -3.59 -1.95
CA ASN A 235 8.20 -2.25 -2.27
C ASN A 235 7.10 -1.17 -2.28
N GLY A 236 6.06 -1.35 -1.45
CA GLY A 236 4.95 -0.40 -1.33
C GLY A 236 3.72 -0.74 -2.14
N HIS A 237 3.82 -1.80 -2.94
CA HIS A 237 2.78 -2.22 -3.87
C HIS A 237 2.13 -3.47 -3.31
N TRP A 238 0.87 -3.31 -2.92
CA TRP A 238 0.07 -4.41 -2.39
C TRP A 238 -0.48 -5.29 -3.50
N ALA A 239 -0.47 -6.59 -3.28
CA ALA A 239 -1.23 -7.56 -4.05
C ALA A 239 -2.06 -8.43 -3.11
N LYS A 240 -3.16 -8.97 -3.63
CA LYS A 240 -4.01 -9.96 -2.97
C LYS A 240 -4.38 -11.05 -3.96
N VAL A 241 -4.06 -12.29 -3.61
CA VAL A 241 -4.30 -13.48 -4.42
C VAL A 241 -5.02 -14.51 -3.56
N THR A 242 -6.04 -15.16 -4.12
CA THR A 242 -6.82 -16.16 -3.41
C THR A 242 -6.97 -17.41 -4.24
N ARG A 243 -6.72 -18.57 -3.61
CA ARG A 243 -6.84 -19.90 -4.20
C ARG A 243 -7.51 -20.84 -3.20
N ASN A 244 -7.99 -21.98 -3.68
CA ASN A 244 -8.57 -23.01 -2.83
C ASN A 244 -8.09 -24.41 -3.22
N PHE A 245 -8.09 -25.31 -2.26
CA PHE A 245 -7.58 -26.68 -2.42
C PHE A 245 -8.46 -27.55 -3.34
N ALA A 246 -9.72 -27.19 -3.54
CA ALA A 246 -10.61 -27.89 -4.48
C ALA A 246 -10.39 -27.51 -5.95
N GLY A 247 -9.57 -26.49 -6.24
CA GLY A 247 -9.37 -26.00 -7.60
C GLY A 247 -10.61 -25.34 -8.20
N VAL A 248 -11.57 -24.93 -7.38
CA VAL A 248 -12.80 -24.26 -7.83
C VAL A 248 -12.45 -22.84 -8.28
N THR A 249 -12.83 -22.49 -9.50
CA THR A 249 -12.59 -21.16 -10.07
C THR A 249 -13.87 -20.63 -10.72
N SER A 250 -13.90 -19.33 -10.98
CA SER A 250 -14.93 -18.68 -11.79
C SER A 250 -14.26 -17.61 -12.66
N GLY A 251 -14.88 -17.29 -13.78
CA GLY A 251 -14.55 -16.07 -14.51
C GLY A 251 -14.80 -14.84 -13.62
N PHE A 252 -14.09 -13.75 -13.92
CA PHE A 252 -14.20 -12.48 -13.19
C PHE A 252 -15.44 -11.66 -13.56
N ASP A 253 -16.19 -12.10 -14.57
CA ASP A 253 -17.54 -11.61 -14.86
C ASP A 253 -18.54 -12.26 -13.89
N PRO A 254 -19.41 -11.47 -13.23
CA PRO A 254 -20.33 -12.00 -12.24
C PRO A 254 -21.33 -12.96 -12.90
N ARG A 255 -21.32 -14.21 -12.42
CA ARG A 255 -22.34 -15.23 -12.73
C ARG A 255 -23.37 -15.26 -11.62
N ASP A 256 -24.57 -15.73 -11.93
CA ASP A 256 -25.62 -15.93 -10.93
C ASP A 256 -25.11 -16.75 -9.74
N GLY A 257 -25.27 -16.20 -8.53
CA GLY A 257 -24.88 -16.84 -7.27
C GLY A 257 -23.42 -16.66 -6.85
N VAL A 258 -22.57 -15.99 -7.64
CA VAL A 258 -21.19 -15.63 -7.24
C VAL A 258 -21.19 -14.23 -6.63
N THR A 259 -20.70 -14.11 -5.38
CA THR A 259 -20.51 -12.80 -4.75
C THR A 259 -19.14 -12.24 -5.08
N GLN A 260 -19.08 -10.96 -5.43
CA GLN A 260 -17.86 -10.25 -5.79
C GLN A 260 -17.53 -9.16 -4.76
N LEU A 261 -16.30 -9.17 -4.26
CA LEU A 261 -15.72 -8.09 -3.46
C LEU A 261 -14.55 -7.46 -4.22
N ARG A 262 -14.52 -6.12 -4.24
CA ARG A 262 -13.42 -5.34 -4.81
C ARG A 262 -12.83 -4.41 -3.75
N GLU A 263 -11.51 -4.44 -3.63
CA GLU A 263 -10.76 -3.59 -2.69
C GLU A 263 -9.69 -2.82 -3.45
N ILE A 264 -9.49 -1.54 -3.17
CA ILE A 264 -8.39 -0.77 -3.76
C ILE A 264 -7.07 -1.16 -3.09
N LEU A 265 -6.07 -1.54 -3.90
CA LEU A 265 -4.71 -1.84 -3.44
C LEU A 265 -3.73 -0.68 -3.65
N SER A 266 -4.10 0.29 -4.49
CA SER A 266 -3.30 1.48 -4.84
C SER A 266 -3.73 2.74 -4.08
N GLY A 267 -4.61 2.58 -3.08
CA GLY A 267 -5.25 3.65 -2.30
C GLY A 267 -4.44 4.04 -1.07
N PRO A 268 -4.92 5.00 -0.26
CA PRO A 268 -4.27 5.40 0.99
C PRO A 268 -4.35 4.28 2.04
N TYR A 269 -5.40 3.48 2.01
CA TYR A 269 -5.60 2.28 2.80
C TYR A 269 -5.81 1.08 1.86
N SER A 270 -4.87 0.13 1.85
CA SER A 270 -4.82 -0.96 0.86
C SER A 270 -5.92 -2.02 0.95
N TRP A 271 -7.04 -1.74 1.62
CA TRP A 271 -8.15 -2.68 1.86
C TRP A 271 -9.52 -2.01 1.81
N GLU A 272 -9.57 -0.76 1.35
CA GLU A 272 -10.85 -0.05 1.21
C GLU A 272 -11.70 -0.72 0.15
N SER A 273 -12.88 -1.18 0.58
CA SER A 273 -13.90 -1.69 -0.32
C SER A 273 -14.42 -0.54 -1.16
N ILE A 274 -14.48 -0.73 -2.47
CA ILE A 274 -15.03 0.27 -3.38
C ILE A 274 -16.40 -0.14 -3.89
N ALA A 275 -17.36 0.79 -3.72
CA ALA A 275 -18.64 0.72 -4.40
C ALA A 275 -18.54 1.26 -5.85
N ASP A 276 -17.65 2.23 -6.10
CA ASP A 276 -17.45 2.82 -7.43
C ASP A 276 -16.31 2.13 -8.20
N THR A 277 -16.59 1.76 -9.44
CA THR A 277 -15.83 0.81 -10.26
C THR A 277 -15.22 1.45 -11.52
N LYS A 278 -15.21 2.79 -11.60
CA LYS A 278 -14.90 3.50 -12.86
C LYS A 278 -13.52 4.13 -12.92
N ALA A 279 -12.83 4.34 -11.80
CA ALA A 279 -11.49 4.92 -11.79
C ALA A 279 -10.43 3.86 -12.12
N ASP A 280 -9.42 4.27 -12.87
CA ASP A 280 -8.24 3.45 -13.14
C ASP A 280 -7.49 3.22 -11.82
N ALA A 281 -7.39 1.96 -11.41
CA ALA A 281 -6.82 1.58 -10.12
C ALA A 281 -6.30 0.14 -10.14
N VAL A 282 -5.30 -0.14 -9.31
CA VAL A 282 -4.99 -1.52 -8.95
C VAL A 282 -5.93 -1.95 -7.83
N VAL A 283 -6.65 -3.03 -8.07
CA VAL A 283 -7.68 -3.58 -7.19
C VAL A 283 -7.44 -5.05 -6.92
N SER A 284 -7.88 -5.50 -5.76
CA SER A 284 -8.10 -6.91 -5.45
C SER A 284 -9.51 -7.28 -5.91
N LEU A 285 -9.64 -8.39 -6.63
CA LEU A 285 -10.93 -8.96 -6.98
C LEU A 285 -11.08 -10.33 -6.32
N GLN A 286 -12.00 -10.43 -5.36
CA GLN A 286 -12.29 -11.63 -4.60
C GLN A 286 -13.69 -12.17 -4.94
N LEU A 287 -13.77 -13.46 -5.26
CA LEU A 287 -15.01 -14.17 -5.57
C LEU A 287 -15.31 -15.16 -4.46
N GLN A 288 -16.57 -15.20 -4.05
CA GLN A 288 -17.15 -16.26 -3.23
C GLN A 288 -18.02 -17.14 -4.12
N ILE A 289 -17.66 -18.42 -4.20
CA ILE A 289 -18.23 -19.39 -5.13
C ILE A 289 -18.90 -20.52 -4.32
N PRO A 290 -20.23 -20.58 -4.26
CA PRO A 290 -20.93 -21.69 -3.64
C PRO A 290 -20.81 -22.94 -4.52
N ALA A 291 -20.27 -24.03 -3.99
CA ALA A 291 -20.20 -25.32 -4.69
C ALA A 291 -20.25 -26.49 -3.69
N ASN A 292 -20.98 -27.55 -4.03
CA ASN A 292 -21.08 -28.78 -3.22
C ASN A 292 -21.43 -28.54 -1.74
N GLY A 293 -22.30 -27.56 -1.45
CA GLY A 293 -22.69 -27.21 -0.08
C GLY A 293 -21.62 -26.47 0.73
N ARG A 294 -20.55 -25.99 0.08
CA ARG A 294 -19.43 -25.25 0.67
C ARG A 294 -19.24 -23.90 -0.01
N GLN A 295 -18.50 -23.01 0.63
CA GLN A 295 -18.07 -21.72 0.08
C GLN A 295 -16.60 -21.78 -0.30
N TYR A 296 -16.27 -21.56 -1.57
CA TYR A 296 -14.89 -21.46 -2.03
C TYR A 296 -14.55 -20.02 -2.36
N TYR A 297 -13.31 -19.64 -2.07
CA TYR A 297 -12.81 -18.32 -2.43
C TYR A 297 -11.76 -18.44 -3.53
N TYR A 298 -11.84 -17.52 -4.49
CA TYR A 298 -10.91 -17.39 -5.60
C TYR A 298 -10.77 -15.92 -5.97
N GLY A 299 -9.57 -15.47 -6.28
CA GLY A 299 -9.37 -14.05 -6.56
C GLY A 299 -7.96 -13.72 -6.97
N ASP A 300 -7.80 -12.54 -7.54
CA ASP A 300 -6.51 -12.06 -8.01
C ASP A 300 -6.39 -10.54 -7.97
N THR A 301 -5.16 -10.06 -8.15
CA THR A 301 -4.84 -8.65 -8.29
C THR A 301 -5.06 -8.24 -9.74
N CYS A 302 -5.80 -7.17 -9.94
CA CYS A 302 -6.22 -6.70 -11.25
C CYS A 302 -5.91 -5.21 -11.43
N LEU A 303 -5.57 -4.81 -12.65
CA LEU A 303 -5.72 -3.45 -13.11
C LEU A 303 -7.16 -3.25 -13.58
N GLN A 304 -7.87 -2.34 -12.92
CA GLN A 304 -9.14 -1.82 -13.38
C GLN A 304 -8.87 -0.61 -14.28
N SER A 305 -9.50 -0.60 -15.45
CA SER A 305 -9.45 0.53 -16.37
C SER A 305 -10.77 0.67 -17.13
N ARG A 306 -10.88 1.71 -17.96
CA ARG A 306 -11.99 1.86 -18.91
C ARG A 306 -12.15 0.67 -19.88
N GLU A 307 -11.07 -0.05 -20.17
CA GLU A 307 -11.09 -1.25 -21.03
C GLU A 307 -11.59 -2.50 -20.29
N GLY A 308 -11.81 -2.39 -18.98
CA GLY A 308 -12.23 -3.48 -18.11
C GLY A 308 -11.15 -3.90 -17.12
N LEU A 309 -11.29 -5.12 -16.61
CA LEU A 309 -10.38 -5.71 -15.62
C LEU A 309 -9.33 -6.57 -16.32
N ARG A 310 -8.06 -6.38 -15.94
CA ARG A 310 -6.94 -7.20 -16.41
C ARG A 310 -6.18 -7.75 -15.20
N VAL A 311 -6.05 -9.07 -15.10
CA VAL A 311 -5.21 -9.71 -14.07
C VAL A 311 -3.74 -9.31 -14.25
N LEU A 312 -3.04 -9.06 -13.15
CA LEU A 312 -1.64 -8.64 -13.11
C LEU A 312 -0.65 -9.77 -12.78
#